data_AF-K5UEU8-F1
#
_entry.id   AF-K5UEU8-F1
#
_cell.length_a   1.000
_cell.length_b   1.000
_cell.length_c   1.000
_cell.angle_alpha   90.00
_cell.angle_beta   90.00
_cell.angle_gamma   90.00
#
_symmetry.space_group_name_H-M   'P 1'
#
loop_
_entity.id
_entity.type
_entity.pdbx_description
1 polymer ?
#
loop_
_entity_poly.entity_id
_entity_poly.type
_entity_poly.pdbx_seq_one_letter_code
_entity_poly.pdbx_strand_id
1 'polypeptide(L)'
;MSSEPKALQKIQPASSPFNKPSADVILRTSDGVDFHAHKIVLSLASSFFETMFSIPQPASSDPTERPVVEMVEDSKTLDCLLRYCYPVQDPFAPSLELLDSVLESAKKYDFTETIDLVTGKLCGFLSTNALSLFAIGCRHRNEDLAIRAAA
;
A
#
# COMPACT_ATOMS: atom_id res chain seq x y z
N MET A 1 30.88 8.32 13.81
CA MET A 1 30.19 7.09 13.37
C MET A 1 29.90 7.29 11.90
N SER A 2 30.65 6.60 11.04
CA SER A 2 30.69 6.84 9.60
C SER A 2 29.36 6.43 8.97
N SER A 3 28.74 7.35 8.25
CA SER A 3 27.61 7.04 7.37
C SER A 3 28.14 6.17 6.23
N GLU A 4 27.73 4.91 6.18
CA GLU A 4 27.98 4.03 5.03
C GLU A 4 27.34 4.63 3.78
N PRO A 5 27.99 4.55 2.60
CA PRO A 5 27.39 4.99 1.35
C PRO A 5 26.18 4.10 1.05
N LYS A 6 24.98 4.69 1.05
CA LYS A 6 23.73 4.07 0.61
C LYS A 6 23.97 3.53 -0.80
N ALA A 7 24.03 2.21 -0.97
CA ALA A 7 24.22 1.59 -2.27
C ALA A 7 23.23 2.20 -3.28
N LEU A 8 23.69 2.49 -4.51
CA LEU A 8 22.84 3.00 -5.58
C LEU A 8 21.74 1.96 -5.85
N GLN A 9 20.57 2.21 -5.26
CA GLN A 9 19.43 1.33 -5.41
C GLN A 9 18.93 1.44 -6.85
N LYS A 10 18.97 0.32 -7.57
CA LYS A 10 18.56 0.28 -8.98
C LYS A 10 17.04 0.41 -9.04
N ILE A 11 16.57 1.57 -9.50
CA ILE A 11 15.15 1.81 -9.75
C ILE A 11 14.70 0.94 -10.92
N GLN A 12 13.55 0.28 -10.77
CA GLN A 12 12.93 -0.55 -11.80
C GLN A 12 11.42 -0.34 -11.87
N PRO A 13 10.79 -0.44 -13.05
CA PRO A 13 9.34 -0.34 -13.15
C PRO A 13 8.65 -1.59 -12.56
N ALA A 14 7.49 -1.39 -11.96
CA ALA A 14 6.62 -2.48 -11.54
C ALA A 14 6.13 -3.32 -12.74
N SER A 15 5.70 -4.54 -12.45
CA SER A 15 5.05 -5.39 -13.44
C SER A 15 3.61 -4.95 -13.70
N SER A 16 2.98 -5.54 -14.72
CA SER A 16 1.54 -5.38 -14.96
C SER A 16 0.73 -5.74 -13.70
N PRO A 17 -0.31 -4.98 -13.33
CA PRO A 17 -0.95 -3.93 -14.12
C PRO A 17 -0.41 -2.50 -13.91
N PHE A 18 0.60 -2.29 -13.06
CA PHE A 18 1.08 -0.95 -12.64
C PHE A 18 2.24 -0.42 -13.48
N ASN A 19 2.16 -0.63 -14.79
CA ASN A 19 3.14 -0.19 -15.78
C ASN A 19 2.49 0.55 -16.98
N LYS A 20 1.31 1.13 -16.77
CA LYS A 20 0.51 1.76 -17.84
C LYS A 20 1.08 3.12 -18.25
N PRO A 21 1.12 3.44 -19.55
CA PRO A 21 1.56 4.76 -20.02
C PRO A 21 0.56 5.88 -19.70
N SER A 22 -0.70 5.55 -19.40
CA SER A 22 -1.74 6.49 -18.97
C SER A 22 -1.57 7.00 -17.54
N ALA A 23 -0.63 6.45 -16.76
CA ALA A 23 -0.39 6.87 -15.40
C ALA A 23 0.05 8.33 -15.33
N ASP A 24 -0.36 9.02 -14.28
CA ASP A 24 -0.08 10.45 -14.02
C ASP A 24 0.66 10.67 -12.68
N VAL A 25 1.02 9.60 -12.00
CA VAL A 25 1.87 9.57 -10.80
C VAL A 25 2.67 8.27 -10.73
N ILE A 26 3.86 8.35 -10.16
CA ILE A 26 4.70 7.20 -9.83
C ILE A 26 4.75 7.08 -8.31
N LEU A 27 4.40 5.92 -7.76
CA LEU A 27 4.67 5.57 -6.36
C LEU A 27 5.94 4.72 -6.32
N ARG A 28 7.02 5.25 -5.73
CA ARG A 28 8.30 4.54 -5.62
C ARG A 28 8.41 3.86 -4.27
N THR A 29 8.61 2.55 -4.26
CA THR A 29 8.74 1.77 -3.03
C THR A 29 10.11 1.89 -2.40
N SER A 30 10.22 1.54 -1.13
CA SER A 30 11.49 1.57 -0.39
C SER A 30 12.52 0.57 -0.93
N ASP A 31 12.07 -0.47 -1.64
CA ASP A 31 12.91 -1.43 -2.36
C ASP A 31 13.19 -1.02 -3.83
N GLY A 32 12.77 0.18 -4.27
CA GLY A 32 13.18 0.80 -5.52
C GLY A 32 12.34 0.40 -6.74
N VAL A 33 11.06 0.09 -6.53
CA VAL A 33 10.13 -0.29 -7.60
C VAL A 33 9.14 0.86 -7.87
N ASP A 34 9.04 1.27 -9.13
CA ASP A 34 8.18 2.36 -9.58
C ASP A 34 6.82 1.81 -10.04
N PHE A 35 5.77 2.08 -9.26
CA PHE A 35 4.39 1.76 -9.59
C PHE A 35 3.75 2.93 -10.35
N HIS A 36 3.39 2.69 -11.60
CA HIS A 36 2.71 3.68 -12.44
C HIS A 36 1.20 3.64 -12.14
N ALA A 37 0.74 4.64 -11.41
CA ALA A 37 -0.62 4.73 -10.87
C ALA A 37 -1.38 5.96 -11.40
N HIS A 38 -2.61 6.13 -10.92
CA HIS A 38 -3.55 7.14 -11.37
C HIS A 38 -4.03 7.93 -10.16
N LYS A 39 -3.75 9.23 -10.14
CA LYS A 39 -4.15 10.13 -9.05
C LYS A 39 -5.65 10.02 -8.78
N ILE A 40 -6.47 9.98 -9.82
CA ILE A 40 -7.93 9.87 -9.66
C ILE A 40 -8.36 8.61 -8.91
N VAL A 41 -7.75 7.45 -9.19
CA VAL A 41 -8.11 6.19 -8.51
C VAL A 41 -7.65 6.25 -7.06
N LEU A 42 -6.42 6.73 -6.82
CA LEU A 42 -5.89 6.89 -5.47
C LEU A 42 -6.72 7.89 -4.64
N SER A 43 -7.13 9.03 -5.22
CA SER A 43 -7.98 10.01 -4.54
C SER A 43 -9.37 9.48 -4.23
N LEU A 44 -9.97 8.68 -5.11
CA LEU A 44 -11.27 8.06 -4.85
C LEU A 44 -11.20 7.00 -3.74
N ALA A 45 -10.07 6.31 -3.63
CA ALA A 45 -9.89 5.23 -2.66
C ALA A 45 -9.27 5.70 -1.32
N SER A 46 -8.66 6.88 -1.28
CA SER A 46 -7.91 7.39 -0.11
C SER A 46 -8.02 8.92 0.01
N SER A 47 -8.55 9.36 1.16
CA SER A 47 -8.61 10.79 1.52
C SER A 47 -7.22 11.40 1.73
N PHE A 48 -6.24 10.60 2.14
CA PHE A 48 -4.84 11.02 2.22
C PHE A 48 -4.33 11.45 0.85
N PHE A 49 -4.51 10.60 -0.17
CA PHE A 49 -4.05 10.90 -1.53
C PHE A 49 -4.88 12.00 -2.20
N GLU A 50 -6.19 12.06 -1.95
CA GLU A 50 -7.03 13.20 -2.36
C GLU A 50 -6.46 14.52 -1.83
N THR A 51 -6.18 14.59 -0.53
CA THR A 51 -5.59 15.78 0.09
C THR A 51 -4.21 16.08 -0.47
N MET A 52 -3.33 15.08 -0.54
CA MET A 52 -1.96 15.22 -1.04
C MET A 52 -1.93 15.81 -2.47
N PHE A 53 -2.81 15.33 -3.36
CA PHE A 53 -2.84 15.80 -4.75
C PHE A 53 -3.58 17.13 -4.94
N SER A 54 -4.38 17.57 -3.96
CA SER A 54 -5.02 18.90 -3.98
C SER A 54 -4.04 20.05 -3.74
N ILE A 55 -2.88 19.75 -3.12
CA ILE A 55 -1.87 20.76 -2.78
C ILE A 55 -1.13 21.21 -4.06
N PRO A 56 -1.13 22.52 -4.39
CA PRO A 56 -0.41 23.02 -5.57
C PRO A 56 1.09 22.73 -5.47
N GLN A 57 1.61 22.02 -6.46
CA GLN A 57 3.05 21.79 -6.60
C GLN A 57 3.69 22.85 -7.49
N PRO A 58 4.96 23.21 -7.28
CA PRO A 58 5.71 24.03 -8.23
C PRO A 58 5.67 23.37 -9.61
N ALA A 59 5.49 24.17 -10.66
CA ALA A 59 5.51 23.64 -12.01
C ALA A 59 6.86 22.96 -12.29
N SER A 60 6.83 21.72 -12.77
CA SER A 60 8.03 21.07 -13.29
C SER A 60 8.50 21.81 -14.55
N SER A 61 9.81 21.89 -14.74
CA SER A 61 10.39 22.42 -15.97
C SER A 61 10.08 21.55 -17.19
N ASP A 62 9.79 20.27 -16.96
CA ASP A 62 9.40 19.29 -17.98
C ASP A 62 7.93 18.85 -17.74
N PRO A 63 6.99 19.21 -18.63
CA PRO A 63 5.60 18.80 -18.52
C PRO A 63 5.38 17.29 -18.79
N THR A 64 6.40 16.58 -19.26
CA THR A 64 6.34 15.12 -19.50
C THR A 64 6.79 14.29 -18.28
N GLU A 65 7.41 14.93 -17.29
CA GLU A 65 7.87 14.26 -16.08
C GLU A 65 6.71 14.01 -15.12
N ARG A 66 6.48 12.73 -14.77
CA ARG A 66 5.46 12.35 -13.79
C ARG A 66 5.97 12.61 -12.38
N PRO A 67 5.14 13.16 -11.48
CA PRO A 67 5.53 13.29 -10.08
C PRO A 67 5.78 11.92 -9.47
N VAL A 68 6.87 11.82 -8.70
CA VAL A 68 7.25 10.62 -7.94
C VAL A 68 6.92 10.86 -6.46
N VAL A 69 6.17 9.94 -5.87
CA VAL A 69 5.89 9.89 -4.43
C VAL A 69 6.69 8.74 -3.84
N GLU A 70 7.63 9.06 -2.95
CA GLU A 70 8.43 8.06 -2.24
C GLU A 70 7.59 7.41 -1.13
N MET A 71 7.57 6.08 -1.11
CA MET A 71 6.81 5.24 -0.21
C MET A 71 7.76 4.52 0.76
N VAL A 72 7.28 4.23 1.97
CA VAL A 72 8.08 3.47 2.96
C VAL A 72 7.92 1.96 2.74
N GLU A 73 6.80 1.58 2.14
CA GLU A 73 6.37 0.23 1.86
C GLU A 73 7.23 -0.41 0.78
N ASP A 74 7.42 -1.71 0.88
CA ASP A 74 8.07 -2.51 -0.17
C ASP A 74 7.11 -2.80 -1.33
N SER A 75 7.68 -3.31 -2.43
CA SER A 75 6.95 -3.64 -3.64
C SER A 75 5.83 -4.66 -3.46
N LYS A 76 5.97 -5.61 -2.54
CA LYS A 76 4.93 -6.64 -2.30
C LYS A 76 3.72 -6.04 -1.60
N THR A 77 3.98 -5.23 -0.58
CA THR A 77 2.94 -4.55 0.21
C THR A 77 2.19 -3.57 -0.66
N LEU A 78 2.92 -2.75 -1.44
CA LEU A 78 2.29 -1.76 -2.31
C LEU A 78 1.52 -2.41 -3.48
N ASP A 79 2.04 -3.46 -4.13
CA ASP A 79 1.31 -4.19 -5.18
C ASP A 79 -0.02 -4.74 -4.65
N CYS A 80 0.01 -5.38 -3.47
CA CYS A 80 -1.17 -5.95 -2.83
C CYS A 80 -2.20 -4.85 -2.48
N LEU A 81 -1.74 -3.76 -1.84
CA LEU A 81 -2.59 -2.61 -1.49
C LEU A 81 -3.27 -2.00 -2.72
N LEU A 82 -2.50 -1.73 -3.78
CA LEU A 82 -3.02 -1.12 -5.00
C LEU A 82 -4.00 -2.05 -5.71
N ARG A 83 -3.77 -3.37 -5.73
CA ARG A 83 -4.72 -4.32 -6.33
C ARG A 83 -6.08 -4.33 -5.64
N TYR A 84 -6.14 -4.08 -4.34
CA TYR A 84 -7.41 -3.95 -3.62
C TYR A 84 -8.17 -2.65 -3.95
N CYS A 85 -7.47 -1.61 -4.41
CA CYS A 85 -8.06 -0.32 -4.74
C CYS A 85 -8.39 -0.18 -6.24
N TYR A 86 -7.77 -0.99 -7.09
CA TYR A 86 -7.91 -0.92 -8.53
C TYR A 86 -8.88 -1.99 -9.05
N PRO A 87 -9.59 -1.75 -10.17
CA PRO A 87 -10.43 -2.74 -10.84
C PRO A 87 -9.56 -3.74 -11.62
N VAL A 88 -8.73 -4.48 -10.89
CA VAL A 88 -7.78 -5.47 -11.42
C VAL A 88 -7.93 -6.77 -10.64
N GLN A 89 -7.16 -7.79 -11.02
CA GLN A 89 -7.19 -9.06 -10.33
C GLN A 89 -6.64 -8.94 -8.90
N ASP A 90 -7.44 -9.41 -7.95
CA ASP A 90 -7.07 -9.60 -6.55
C ASP A 90 -5.74 -10.35 -6.41
N PRO A 91 -4.89 -9.98 -5.44
CA PRO A 91 -3.67 -10.72 -5.15
C PRO A 91 -4.04 -12.14 -4.71
N PHE A 92 -3.39 -13.13 -5.34
CA PHE A 92 -3.68 -14.53 -5.07
C PHE A 92 -3.05 -14.98 -3.74
N ALA A 93 -3.88 -15.53 -2.84
CA ALA A 93 -3.47 -16.20 -1.60
C ALA A 93 -2.40 -15.44 -0.77
N PRO A 94 -2.67 -14.19 -0.34
CA PRO A 94 -1.72 -13.43 0.46
C PRO A 94 -1.48 -14.11 1.82
N SER A 95 -0.23 -14.06 2.30
CA SER A 95 0.11 -14.57 3.64
C SER A 95 -0.43 -13.63 4.73
N LEU A 96 -0.50 -14.15 5.96
CA LEU A 96 -0.94 -13.37 7.12
C LEU A 96 -0.03 -12.16 7.36
N GLU A 97 1.28 -12.32 7.19
CA GLU A 97 2.27 -11.25 7.34
C GLU A 97 2.09 -10.16 6.27
N LEU A 98 1.81 -10.57 5.02
CA LEU A 98 1.54 -9.61 3.96
C LEU A 98 0.24 -8.84 4.24
N LEU A 99 -0.82 -9.52 4.66
CA LEU A 99 -2.08 -8.85 5.01
C LEU A 99 -1.93 -7.88 6.19
N ASP A 100 -1.10 -8.23 7.17
CA ASP A 100 -0.76 -7.35 8.30
C ASP A 100 -0.02 -6.08 7.84
N SER A 101 1.00 -6.21 6.99
CA SER A 101 1.68 -5.05 6.39
C SER A 101 0.72 -4.19 5.55
N VAL A 102 -0.14 -4.83 4.75
CA VAL A 102 -1.13 -4.11 3.92
C VAL A 102 -2.15 -3.39 4.79
N LEU A 103 -2.59 -3.99 5.90
CA LEU A 103 -3.48 -3.33 6.86
C LEU A 103 -2.82 -2.10 7.47
N GLU A 104 -1.52 -2.19 7.81
CA GLU A 104 -0.75 -1.04 8.30
C GLU A 104 -0.72 0.09 7.28
N SER A 105 -0.38 -0.22 6.03
CA SER A 105 -0.31 0.77 4.95
C SER A 105 -1.67 1.35 4.59
N ALA A 106 -2.72 0.52 4.58
CA ALA A 106 -4.08 0.97 4.31
C ALA A 106 -4.55 1.97 5.38
N LYS A 107 -4.22 1.75 6.65
CA LYS A 107 -4.47 2.72 7.74
C LYS A 107 -3.63 3.98 7.60
N LYS A 108 -2.34 3.84 7.30
CA LYS A 108 -1.41 4.98 7.14
C LYS A 108 -1.85 5.95 6.04
N TYR A 109 -2.44 5.43 4.97
CA TYR A 109 -2.88 6.20 3.81
C TYR A 109 -4.41 6.30 3.73
N ASP A 110 -5.14 6.07 4.81
CA ASP A 110 -6.61 6.22 4.87
C ASP A 110 -7.39 5.53 3.72
N PHE A 111 -7.02 4.29 3.37
CA PHE A 111 -7.78 3.45 2.43
C PHE A 111 -8.90 2.69 3.16
N THR A 112 -9.97 3.38 3.55
CA THR A 112 -11.04 2.83 4.42
C THR A 112 -11.62 1.50 3.93
N GLU A 113 -12.03 1.42 2.65
CA GLU A 113 -12.60 0.19 2.09
C GLU A 113 -11.59 -0.98 2.09
N THR A 114 -10.30 -0.67 1.87
CA THR A 114 -9.24 -1.69 1.91
C THR A 114 -8.97 -2.17 3.33
N ILE A 115 -9.11 -1.31 4.35
CA ILE A 115 -8.98 -1.72 5.75
C ILE A 115 -10.03 -2.78 6.10
N ASP A 116 -11.28 -2.56 5.70
CA ASP A 116 -12.37 -3.51 5.96
C ASP A 116 -12.18 -4.81 5.19
N LEU A 117 -11.82 -4.72 3.90
CA LEU A 117 -11.52 -5.88 3.06
C LEU A 117 -10.40 -6.75 3.65
N VAL A 118 -9.28 -6.13 4.03
CA VAL A 118 -8.11 -6.83 4.57
C VAL A 118 -8.41 -7.41 5.94
N THR A 119 -9.16 -6.70 6.79
CA THR A 119 -9.65 -7.24 8.06
C THR A 119 -10.50 -8.49 7.83
N GLY A 120 -11.43 -8.46 6.86
CA GLY A 120 -12.21 -9.63 6.45
C GLY A 120 -11.35 -10.81 6.00
N LYS A 121 -10.30 -10.58 5.22
CA LYS A 121 -9.37 -11.63 4.78
C LYS A 121 -8.56 -12.21 5.95
N LEU A 122 -8.12 -11.37 6.90
CA LEU A 122 -7.42 -11.81 8.11
C LEU A 122 -8.29 -12.75 8.96
N CYS A 123 -9.60 -12.50 9.01
CA CYS A 123 -10.55 -13.39 9.68
C CYS A 123 -10.53 -14.83 9.16
N GLY A 124 -10.14 -15.05 7.90
CA GLY A 124 -10.01 -16.38 7.31
C GLY A 124 -8.93 -17.24 7.97
N PHE A 125 -8.03 -16.64 8.74
CA PHE A 125 -6.94 -17.34 9.44
C PHE A 125 -7.26 -17.66 10.91
N LEU A 126 -8.47 -17.34 11.41
CA LEU A 126 -8.85 -17.51 12.82
C LEU A 126 -8.63 -18.93 13.33
N SER A 127 -9.01 -19.95 12.54
CA SER A 127 -8.90 -21.35 12.95
C SER A 127 -7.46 -21.87 13.06
N THR A 128 -6.49 -21.19 12.45
CA THR A 128 -5.09 -21.66 12.42
C THR A 128 -4.10 -20.71 13.09
N ASN A 129 -4.44 -19.42 13.24
CA ASN A 129 -3.52 -18.37 13.68
C ASN A 129 -4.15 -17.39 14.69
N ALA A 130 -5.08 -17.84 15.53
CA ALA A 130 -5.79 -17.00 16.51
C ALA A 130 -4.86 -16.08 17.33
N LEU A 131 -3.76 -16.60 17.89
CA LEU A 131 -2.83 -15.79 18.69
C LEU A 131 -2.18 -14.67 17.87
N SER A 132 -1.75 -14.96 16.64
CA SER A 132 -1.16 -13.95 15.75
C SER A 132 -2.19 -12.89 15.38
N LEU A 133 -3.44 -13.28 15.12
CA LEU A 133 -4.53 -12.35 14.81
C LEU A 133 -4.91 -11.48 16.01
N PHE A 134 -4.86 -12.01 17.23
CA PHE A 134 -5.04 -11.23 18.44
C PHE A 134 -3.95 -10.15 18.57
N ALA A 135 -2.69 -10.52 18.34
CA ALA A 135 -1.58 -9.57 18.36
C ALA A 135 -1.70 -8.49 17.26
N ILE A 136 -2.11 -8.89 16.05
CA ILE A 136 -2.42 -7.97 14.94
C ILE A 136 -3.53 -7.01 15.34
N GLY A 137 -4.65 -7.52 15.88
CA GLY A 137 -5.77 -6.71 16.36
C GLY A 137 -5.33 -5.66 17.37
N CYS A 138 -4.53 -6.06 18.37
CA CYS A 138 -3.95 -5.16 19.37
C CYS A 138 -3.05 -4.09 18.75
N ARG A 139 -2.08 -4.48 17.90
CA ARG A 139 -1.13 -3.54 17.27
C ARG A 139 -1.83 -2.49 16.41
N HIS A 140 -2.85 -2.92 15.68
CA HIS A 140 -3.62 -2.05 14.80
C HIS A 140 -4.77 -1.31 15.49
N ARG A 141 -4.96 -1.49 16.80
CA ARG A 141 -6.16 -0.99 17.52
C ARG A 141 -7.47 -1.41 16.84
N ASN A 142 -7.49 -2.62 16.28
CA ASN A 142 -8.68 -3.23 15.71
C ASN A 142 -9.30 -4.16 16.76
N GLU A 143 -10.16 -3.60 17.61
CA GLU A 143 -10.79 -4.31 18.73
C GLU A 143 -11.66 -5.48 18.24
N ASP A 144 -12.40 -5.31 17.14
CA ASP A 144 -13.22 -6.38 16.57
C ASP A 144 -12.37 -7.60 16.19
N LEU A 145 -11.25 -7.38 15.49
CA LEU A 145 -10.33 -8.45 15.14
C LEU A 145 -9.73 -9.12 16.39
N ALA A 146 -9.34 -8.32 17.39
CA ALA A 146 -8.79 -8.85 18.64
C ALA A 146 -9.82 -9.70 19.41
N ILE A 147 -11.06 -9.22 19.54
CA ILE A 147 -12.15 -9.94 20.21
C ILE A 147 -12.44 -11.25 19.50
N ARG A 148 -12.57 -11.22 18.17
CA ARG A 148 -12.87 -12.41 17.36
C ARG A 148 -11.74 -13.44 17.39
N ALA A 149 -10.50 -13.01 17.59
CA ALA A 149 -9.34 -13.89 17.73
C ALA A 149 -9.15 -14.47 19.14
N ALA A 150 -9.81 -13.90 20.16
CA ALA A 150 -9.74 -14.37 21.55
C ALA A 150 -10.87 -15.34 21.93
N ALA A 151 -11.89 -15.49 21.07
CA ALA A 151 -13.03 -16.38 21.25
C ALA A 151 -12.69 -17.83 20.86
#